data_AF-A0A821FG08-F1
#
_entry.id   AF-A0A821FG08-F1
#
_cell.length_a   1.000
_cell.length_b   1.000
_cell.length_c   1.000
_cell.angle_alpha   90.00
_cell.angle_beta   90.00
_cell.angle_gamma   90.00
#
_symmetry.space_group_name_H-M   'P 1'
#
loop_
_entity.id
_entity.type
_entity.pdbx_description
1 polymer ?
#
loop_
_entity_poly.entity_id
_entity_poly.type
_entity_poly.pdbx_seq_one_letter_code
_entity_poly.pdbx_strand_id
1 'polypeptide(L)'
;MPKLNAIYIFCGNKQRHQEWARNWFKVKGVHTSIPPICQALAEAVKKCNQDHVDFTVISAHEGGSSENRNRIEPSFMYTQLFKEILLDMDHGQQVINDLVMFCKETYERNPDELKCIQDFQRNYHSSNAIWWYTRECFTYKMINRALRTLDADMIIRMGFFLCDVHRQIQELHKKQIPQYHGEPFLLYRGQRLLKSDFEKINKNKGGLISFNNFLSTSKTRDVALIYADGVQEATGKVGVLFQMTIDPKQSSTSFASIRELSYFQQEEEVLFSMHSVFRIGEVRKIPNDNQLYEVDLKLTADDDQQLHQLTDRIRERCCCRY
;
A
#
# COMPACT_ATOMS: atom_id res chain seq x y z
N MET A 1 -13.67 9.38 18.61
CA MET A 1 -14.30 8.24 19.31
C MET A 1 -13.99 6.96 18.55
N PRO A 2 -13.53 5.89 19.21
CA PRO A 2 -13.33 4.58 18.58
C PRO A 2 -14.66 4.03 18.07
N LYS A 3 -14.69 3.51 16.83
CA LYS A 3 -15.88 2.87 16.22
C LYS A 3 -15.67 1.36 16.14
N LEU A 4 -16.65 0.59 16.63
CA LEU A 4 -16.64 -0.87 16.50
C LEU A 4 -16.81 -1.30 15.04
N ASN A 5 -15.76 -1.89 14.45
CA ASN A 5 -15.70 -2.29 13.04
C ASN A 5 -16.17 -3.75 12.82
N ALA A 6 -15.61 -4.70 13.57
CA ALA A 6 -15.91 -6.12 13.43
C ALA A 6 -15.91 -6.84 14.79
N ILE A 7 -16.66 -7.94 14.87
CA ILE A 7 -16.78 -8.85 16.01
C ILE A 7 -16.45 -10.26 15.51
N TYR A 8 -15.57 -10.95 16.22
CA TYR A 8 -15.25 -12.36 15.99
C TYR A 8 -15.60 -13.14 17.26
N ILE A 9 -16.37 -14.21 17.11
CA ILE A 9 -16.86 -15.00 18.25
C ILE A 9 -16.05 -16.28 18.34
N PHE A 10 -15.45 -16.54 19.50
CA PHE A 10 -14.83 -17.82 19.84
C PHE A 10 -15.72 -18.56 20.85
N CYS A 11 -16.15 -19.77 20.53
CA CYS A 11 -17.11 -20.52 21.36
C CYS A 11 -16.96 -22.04 21.19
N GLY A 12 -17.45 -22.82 22.15
CA GLY A 12 -17.44 -24.29 22.06
C GLY A 12 -18.55 -24.88 21.17
N ASN A 13 -19.64 -24.12 20.93
CA ASN A 13 -20.77 -24.58 20.13
C ASN A 13 -21.09 -23.56 19.03
N LYS A 14 -20.57 -23.83 17.81
CA LYS A 14 -20.77 -22.96 16.64
C LYS A 14 -22.24 -22.76 16.30
N GLN A 15 -23.02 -23.85 16.31
CA GLN A 15 -24.44 -23.83 15.89
C GLN A 15 -25.26 -22.87 16.73
N ARG A 16 -25.03 -22.85 18.06
CA ARG A 16 -25.70 -21.94 18.98
C ARG A 16 -25.54 -20.46 18.60
N HIS A 17 -24.40 -20.09 18.02
CA HIS A 17 -24.09 -18.70 17.71
C HIS A 17 -24.25 -18.35 16.24
N GLN A 18 -24.17 -19.32 15.33
CA GLN A 18 -24.11 -19.07 13.90
C GLN A 18 -25.42 -18.52 13.33
N GLU A 19 -26.57 -18.94 13.84
CA GLU A 19 -27.88 -18.48 13.34
C GLU A 19 -28.13 -17.00 13.64
N TRP A 20 -28.01 -16.59 14.92
CA TRP A 20 -28.20 -15.19 15.26
C TRP A 20 -27.04 -14.32 14.78
N ALA A 21 -25.80 -14.83 14.73
CA ALA A 21 -24.65 -14.06 14.23
C ALA A 21 -24.86 -13.62 12.77
N ARG A 22 -25.52 -14.42 11.93
CA ARG A 22 -25.86 -14.04 10.56
C ARG A 22 -26.76 -12.79 10.49
N ASN A 23 -27.56 -12.55 11.52
CA ASN A 23 -28.42 -11.36 11.61
C ASN A 23 -27.65 -10.09 12.01
N TRP A 24 -26.41 -10.23 12.50
CA TRP A 24 -25.57 -9.12 12.93
C TRP A 24 -24.38 -8.93 12.01
N PHE A 25 -24.47 -7.95 11.11
CA PHE A 25 -23.46 -7.72 10.08
C PHE A 25 -22.04 -7.41 10.59
N LYS A 26 -21.91 -6.92 11.83
CA LYS A 26 -20.61 -6.69 12.47
C LYS A 26 -19.96 -7.98 12.92
N VAL A 27 -20.71 -9.07 13.08
CA VAL A 27 -20.16 -10.39 13.37
C VAL A 27 -19.60 -10.97 12.08
N LYS A 28 -18.28 -11.08 12.01
CA LYS A 28 -17.53 -11.53 10.81
C LYS A 28 -17.18 -13.00 10.85
N GLY A 29 -17.28 -13.65 12.01
CA GLY A 29 -17.03 -15.08 12.13
C GLY A 29 -17.41 -15.65 13.49
N VAL A 30 -17.80 -16.92 13.46
CA VAL A 30 -17.99 -17.77 14.64
C VAL A 30 -17.04 -18.96 14.51
N HIS A 31 -16.11 -19.07 15.44
CA HIS A 31 -14.99 -20.00 15.41
C HIS A 31 -15.01 -20.88 16.67
N THR A 32 -14.61 -22.13 16.50
CA THR A 32 -14.53 -23.13 17.58
C THR A 32 -13.11 -23.56 17.91
N SER A 33 -12.13 -23.09 17.15
CA SER A 33 -10.72 -23.32 17.36
C SER A 33 -9.94 -22.02 17.23
N ILE A 34 -8.80 -21.95 17.92
CA ILE A 34 -7.94 -20.75 17.98
C ILE A 34 -7.31 -20.44 16.61
N PRO A 35 -6.76 -21.40 15.84
CA PRO A 35 -6.07 -21.07 14.59
C PRO A 35 -6.96 -20.33 13.56
N PRO A 36 -8.21 -20.77 13.28
CA PRO A 36 -9.07 -20.07 12.32
C PRO A 36 -9.50 -18.66 12.74
N ILE A 37 -9.68 -18.40 14.04
CA ILE A 37 -10.00 -17.04 14.49
C ILE A 37 -8.79 -16.13 14.41
N CYS A 38 -7.59 -16.63 14.74
CA CYS A 38 -6.35 -15.90 14.57
C CYS A 38 -6.11 -15.53 13.09
N GLN A 39 -6.34 -16.47 12.17
CA GLN A 39 -6.25 -16.22 10.73
C GLN A 39 -7.25 -15.14 10.28
N ALA A 40 -8.52 -15.25 10.68
CA ALA A 40 -9.54 -14.27 10.32
C ALA A 40 -9.23 -12.87 10.87
N LEU A 41 -8.64 -12.78 12.08
CA LEU A 41 -8.17 -11.53 12.66
C LEU A 41 -6.98 -10.93 11.90
N ALA A 42 -6.00 -11.76 11.52
CA ALA A 42 -4.86 -11.33 10.71
C ALA A 42 -5.31 -10.78 9.35
N GLU A 43 -6.19 -11.50 8.65
CA GLU A 43 -6.78 -11.06 7.38
C GLU A 43 -7.54 -9.72 7.53
N ALA A 44 -8.28 -9.54 8.63
CA ALA A 44 -8.99 -8.31 8.92
C ALA A 44 -8.05 -7.12 9.16
N VAL A 45 -6.93 -7.34 9.85
CA VAL A 45 -5.88 -6.34 10.06
C VAL A 45 -5.22 -5.99 8.72
N LYS A 46 -4.84 -6.99 7.91
CA LYS A 46 -4.27 -6.79 6.56
C LYS A 46 -5.22 -5.96 5.68
N LYS A 47 -6.50 -6.30 5.67
CA LYS A 47 -7.54 -5.54 4.93
C LYS A 47 -7.68 -4.10 5.43
N CYS A 48 -7.68 -3.89 6.74
CA CYS A 48 -7.71 -2.56 7.33
C CYS A 48 -6.50 -1.72 6.89
N ASN A 49 -5.30 -2.32 6.87
CA ASN A 49 -4.10 -1.63 6.41
C ASN A 49 -4.15 -1.30 4.91
N GLN A 50 -4.71 -2.17 4.07
CA GLN A 50 -4.89 -1.90 2.64
C GLN A 50 -5.88 -0.77 2.36
N ASP A 51 -7.00 -0.70 3.10
CA ASP A 51 -7.97 0.41 3.05
C ASP A 51 -7.35 1.77 3.43
N HIS A 52 -6.20 1.74 4.09
CA HIS A 52 -5.46 2.90 4.56
C HIS A 52 -4.24 3.25 3.71
N VAL A 53 -4.01 2.54 2.60
CA VAL A 53 -2.98 2.95 1.64
C VAL A 53 -3.43 4.25 0.98
N ASP A 54 -2.64 5.28 1.21
CA ASP A 54 -2.91 6.61 0.70
C ASP A 54 -2.57 6.71 -0.79
N PHE A 55 -3.37 7.50 -1.50
CA PHE A 55 -3.16 7.77 -2.91
C PHE A 55 -3.53 9.21 -3.22
N THR A 56 -2.88 9.75 -4.25
CA THR A 56 -3.10 11.11 -4.70
C THR A 56 -3.63 11.08 -6.13
N VAL A 57 -4.78 11.71 -6.36
CA VAL A 57 -5.34 11.89 -7.72
C VAL A 57 -4.91 13.26 -8.24
N ILE A 58 -4.26 13.27 -9.40
CA ILE A 58 -3.73 14.47 -10.05
C ILE A 58 -4.54 14.70 -11.32
N SER A 59 -5.15 15.88 -11.43
CA SER A 59 -6.09 16.17 -12.51
C SER A 59 -5.39 16.37 -13.86
N ALA A 60 -5.96 15.83 -14.93
CA ALA A 60 -5.53 16.10 -16.31
C ALA A 60 -5.90 17.53 -16.77
N HIS A 61 -6.86 18.20 -16.11
CA HIS A 61 -7.50 19.42 -16.60
C HIS A 61 -6.84 20.75 -16.14
N GLU A 62 -5.58 20.73 -15.71
CA GLU A 62 -4.79 21.95 -15.43
C GLU A 62 -4.44 22.78 -16.69
N GLY A 63 -5.15 22.55 -17.80
CA GLY A 63 -5.05 23.33 -19.05
C GLY A 63 -5.97 24.55 -19.13
N GLY A 64 -6.93 24.74 -18.21
CA GLY A 64 -8.04 25.70 -18.42
C GLY A 64 -7.94 27.08 -17.74
N SER A 65 -7.13 27.27 -16.69
CA SER A 65 -6.97 28.58 -16.05
C SER A 65 -5.67 28.67 -15.25
N SER A 66 -5.02 29.84 -15.27
CA SER A 66 -3.75 30.12 -14.61
C SER A 66 -3.77 29.92 -13.09
N GLU A 67 -4.96 29.92 -12.47
CA GLU A 67 -5.12 29.76 -11.01
C GLU A 67 -5.10 28.30 -10.54
N ASN A 68 -5.50 27.34 -11.38
CA ASN A 68 -5.50 25.91 -11.02
C ASN A 68 -4.17 25.18 -11.29
N ARG A 69 -3.28 25.75 -12.10
CA ARG A 69 -1.93 25.20 -12.38
C ARG A 69 -1.00 25.14 -11.16
N ASN A 70 -1.39 25.77 -10.05
CA ASN A 70 -0.53 26.02 -8.90
C ASN A 70 -0.65 25.01 -7.75
N ARG A 71 -1.60 24.06 -7.81
CA ARG A 71 -1.88 23.14 -6.69
C ARG A 71 -1.39 21.73 -6.98
N ILE A 72 -0.08 21.53 -6.89
CA ILE A 72 0.45 20.17 -6.72
C ILE A 72 0.01 19.70 -5.32
N GLU A 73 -0.60 18.53 -5.25
CA GLU A 73 -0.98 17.92 -3.97
C GLU A 73 0.26 17.75 -3.07
N PRO A 74 0.30 18.32 -1.86
CA PRO A 74 1.48 18.30 -1.01
C PRO A 74 2.02 16.89 -0.72
N SER A 75 1.14 15.89 -0.60
CA SER A 75 1.54 14.49 -0.37
C SER A 75 2.35 13.92 -1.54
N PHE A 76 2.01 14.28 -2.78
CA PHE A 76 2.75 13.86 -3.96
C PHE A 76 4.15 14.49 -3.99
N MET A 77 4.24 15.80 -3.76
CA MET A 77 5.55 16.48 -3.70
C MET A 77 6.42 15.91 -2.59
N TYR A 78 5.84 15.77 -1.40
CA TYR A 78 6.54 15.29 -0.23
C TYR A 78 7.08 13.88 -0.48
N THR A 79 6.25 12.94 -0.92
CA THR A 79 6.71 11.55 -1.13
C THR A 79 7.74 11.42 -2.24
N GLN A 80 7.66 12.24 -3.31
CA GLN A 80 8.70 12.28 -4.35
C GLN A 80 10.02 12.79 -3.77
N LEU A 81 10.02 13.92 -3.06
CA LEU A 81 11.22 14.51 -2.47
C LEU A 81 11.81 13.61 -1.38
N PHE A 82 10.97 12.98 -0.56
CA PHE A 82 11.42 12.03 0.45
C PHE A 82 12.08 10.82 -0.18
N LYS A 83 11.52 10.29 -1.26
CA LYS A 83 12.15 9.19 -2.00
C LYS A 83 13.53 9.60 -2.51
N GLU A 84 13.68 10.79 -3.10
CA GLU A 84 14.98 11.29 -3.57
C GLU A 84 15.98 11.47 -2.42
N ILE A 85 15.60 12.20 -1.35
CA ILE A 85 16.45 12.48 -0.19
C ILE A 85 16.87 11.19 0.53
N LEU A 86 15.90 10.32 0.85
CA LEU A 86 16.18 9.09 1.60
C LEU A 86 17.15 8.19 0.84
N LEU A 87 17.03 8.10 -0.48
CA LEU A 87 17.90 7.24 -1.29
C LEU A 87 19.36 7.72 -1.32
N ASP A 88 19.59 9.02 -1.11
CA ASP A 88 20.91 9.65 -1.06
C ASP A 88 21.53 9.67 0.35
N MET A 89 20.76 9.34 1.39
CA MET A 89 21.27 9.29 2.76
C MET A 89 22.15 8.06 2.98
N ASP A 90 23.30 8.27 3.63
CA ASP A 90 24.07 7.17 4.22
C ASP A 90 23.50 6.82 5.59
N HIS A 91 23.36 5.52 5.84
CA HIS A 91 22.72 5.00 7.04
C HIS A 91 23.72 4.15 7.82
N GLY A 92 24.30 4.75 8.87
CA GLY A 92 25.19 4.03 9.78
C GLY A 92 24.44 3.02 10.65
N GLN A 93 25.16 2.00 11.12
CA GLN A 93 24.63 0.92 11.99
C GLN A 93 23.97 1.42 13.28
N GLN A 94 24.36 2.61 13.77
CA GLN A 94 23.79 3.21 14.99
C GLN A 94 22.29 3.48 14.86
N VAL A 95 21.80 3.84 13.67
CA VAL A 95 20.38 4.14 13.40
C VAL A 95 19.49 2.92 13.68
N ILE A 96 19.99 1.70 13.39
CA ILE A 96 19.26 0.45 13.67
C ILE A 96 19.08 0.26 15.18
N ASN A 97 20.13 0.51 15.97
CA ASN A 97 20.06 0.37 17.43
C ASN A 97 19.11 1.40 18.05
N ASP A 98 19.16 2.64 17.57
CA ASP A 98 18.26 3.71 18.03
C ASP A 98 16.80 3.40 17.73
N LEU A 99 16.50 2.89 16.51
CA LEU A 99 15.17 2.41 16.16
C LEU A 99 14.73 1.26 17.08
N VAL A 100 15.61 0.29 17.35
CA VAL A 100 15.28 -0.84 18.24
C VAL A 100 14.97 -0.37 19.65
N MET A 101 15.72 0.58 20.22
CA MET A 101 15.43 1.13 21.54
C MET A 101 14.07 1.83 21.57
N PHE A 102 13.83 2.71 20.60
CA PHE A 102 12.54 3.38 20.43
C PHE A 102 11.36 2.39 20.34
N CYS A 103 11.53 1.32 19.55
CA CYS A 103 10.50 0.29 19.42
C CYS A 103 10.27 -0.48 20.72
N LYS A 104 11.31 -0.79 21.49
CA LYS A 104 11.15 -1.48 22.79
C LYS A 104 10.33 -0.64 23.77
N GLU A 105 10.56 0.67 23.81
CA GLU A 105 9.76 1.61 24.61
C GLU A 105 8.32 1.70 24.10
N THR A 106 8.14 1.83 22.79
CA THR A 106 6.81 1.94 22.16
C THR A 106 5.95 0.70 22.38
N TYR A 107 6.56 -0.49 22.41
CA TYR A 107 5.89 -1.78 22.53
C TYR A 107 6.11 -2.47 23.88
N GLU A 108 6.45 -1.71 24.95
CA GLU A 108 6.79 -2.26 26.28
C GLU A 108 5.77 -3.27 26.84
N ARG A 109 4.49 -3.12 26.49
CA ARG A 109 3.37 -3.96 26.94
C ARG A 109 2.92 -5.01 25.92
N ASN A 110 3.68 -5.21 24.85
CA ASN A 110 3.37 -6.18 23.80
C ASN A 110 4.51 -7.20 23.65
N PRO A 111 4.45 -8.34 24.40
CA PRO A 111 5.49 -9.36 24.38
C PRO A 111 5.81 -9.93 22.99
N ASP A 112 4.80 -10.06 22.13
CA ASP A 112 4.98 -10.61 20.77
C ASP A 112 5.77 -9.65 19.88
N GLU A 113 5.49 -8.34 19.97
CA GLU A 113 6.28 -7.31 19.27
C GLU A 113 7.68 -7.20 19.86
N LEU A 114 7.84 -7.26 21.19
CA LEU A 114 9.16 -7.26 21.82
C LEU A 114 10.04 -8.42 21.33
N LYS A 115 9.45 -9.61 21.15
CA LYS A 115 10.14 -10.75 20.55
C LYS A 115 10.53 -10.47 19.10
N CYS A 116 9.60 -9.94 18.29
CA CYS A 116 9.90 -9.55 16.91
C CYS A 116 11.02 -8.49 16.83
N ILE A 117 11.06 -7.54 17.75
CA ILE A 117 12.11 -6.50 17.82
C ILE A 117 13.47 -7.10 18.19
N GLN A 118 13.50 -8.05 19.12
CA GLN A 118 14.74 -8.77 19.44
C GLN A 118 15.24 -9.61 18.26
N ASP A 119 14.34 -10.29 17.56
CA ASP A 119 14.68 -11.05 16.36
C ASP A 119 15.21 -10.11 15.26
N PHE A 120 14.58 -8.94 15.07
CA PHE A 120 15.02 -7.92 14.13
C PHE A 120 16.41 -7.41 14.47
N GLN A 121 16.66 -7.04 15.72
CA GLN A 121 17.96 -6.55 16.18
C GLN A 121 19.11 -7.53 15.88
N ARG A 122 18.85 -8.84 15.97
CA ARG A 122 19.86 -9.89 15.76
C ARG A 122 20.03 -10.31 14.32
N ASN A 123 18.95 -10.33 13.54
CA ASN A 123 18.91 -11.02 12.25
C ASN A 123 18.63 -10.09 11.06
N TYR A 124 18.33 -8.81 11.29
CA TYR A 124 18.12 -7.85 10.21
C TYR A 124 19.39 -7.64 9.38
N HIS A 125 19.25 -7.70 8.06
CA HIS A 125 20.25 -7.28 7.09
C HIS A 125 19.55 -6.59 5.92
N SER A 126 20.25 -5.69 5.23
CA SER A 126 19.70 -5.02 4.04
C SER A 126 19.27 -5.98 2.93
N SER A 127 19.77 -7.23 2.92
CA SER A 127 19.38 -8.30 1.98
C SER A 127 18.10 -9.05 2.36
N ASN A 128 17.55 -8.87 3.57
CA ASN A 128 16.29 -9.49 4.02
C ASN A 128 15.20 -8.48 4.41
N ALA A 129 15.38 -7.20 4.09
CA ALA A 129 14.41 -6.13 4.31
C ALA A 129 12.99 -6.42 3.78
N ILE A 130 12.81 -7.01 2.58
CA ILE A 130 11.47 -7.39 2.09
C ILE A 130 10.77 -8.41 3.01
N TRP A 131 11.51 -9.36 3.55
CA TRP A 131 10.99 -10.34 4.51
C TRP A 131 10.46 -9.65 5.77
N TRP A 132 11.23 -8.70 6.30
CA TRP A 132 10.82 -7.88 7.45
C TRP A 132 9.68 -6.93 7.13
N TYR A 133 9.59 -6.44 5.89
CA TYR A 133 8.51 -5.57 5.45
C TYR A 133 7.19 -6.33 5.34
N THR A 134 7.22 -7.59 4.88
CA THR A 134 6.02 -8.41 4.68
C THR A 134 5.56 -9.14 5.94
N ARG A 135 6.43 -9.30 6.94
CA ARG A 135 6.05 -9.86 8.25
C ARG A 135 5.08 -8.92 8.97
N GLU A 136 4.01 -9.48 9.56
CA GLU A 136 3.02 -8.72 10.34
C GLU A 136 3.53 -8.28 11.74
N CYS A 137 4.62 -7.52 11.79
CA CYS A 137 5.19 -6.96 13.02
C CYS A 137 5.38 -5.44 12.94
N PHE A 138 6.07 -4.87 13.94
CA PHE A 138 6.28 -3.44 14.08
C PHE A 138 6.80 -2.75 12.82
N THR A 139 7.69 -3.39 12.05
CA THR A 139 8.30 -2.85 10.82
C THR A 139 7.26 -2.45 9.79
N TYR A 140 6.38 -3.39 9.41
CA TYR A 140 5.27 -3.15 8.49
C TYR A 140 4.31 -2.09 9.02
N LYS A 141 3.92 -2.21 10.30
CA LYS A 141 2.93 -1.33 10.94
C LYS A 141 3.42 0.12 11.02
N MET A 142 4.67 0.32 11.43
CA MET A 142 5.25 1.64 11.62
C MET A 142 5.50 2.34 10.29
N ILE A 143 6.09 1.67 9.29
CA ILE A 143 6.30 2.26 7.96
C ILE A 143 4.97 2.68 7.34
N ASN A 144 4.01 1.76 7.25
CA ASN A 144 2.75 2.06 6.55
C ASN A 144 1.89 3.08 7.30
N ARG A 145 2.09 3.24 8.62
CA ARG A 145 1.51 4.35 9.36
C ARG A 145 2.24 5.65 9.06
N ALA A 146 3.56 5.67 9.19
CA ALA A 146 4.39 6.86 9.04
C ALA A 146 4.22 7.50 7.65
N LEU A 147 4.27 6.70 6.58
CA LEU A 147 4.08 7.20 5.22
C LEU A 147 2.66 7.73 4.99
N ARG A 148 1.63 7.08 5.57
CA ARG A 148 0.22 7.53 5.48
C ARG A 148 -0.04 8.83 6.22
N THR A 149 0.60 9.03 7.38
CA THR A 149 0.40 10.23 8.19
C THR A 149 1.45 11.31 7.89
N LEU A 150 2.35 11.08 6.94
CA LEU A 150 3.51 11.93 6.64
C LEU A 150 4.30 12.28 7.92
N ASP A 151 4.49 11.28 8.80
CA ASP A 151 5.23 11.43 10.04
C ASP A 151 6.74 11.51 9.75
N ALA A 152 7.23 12.73 9.55
CA ALA A 152 8.60 13.00 9.13
C ALA A 152 9.65 12.36 10.05
N ASP A 153 9.47 12.46 11.37
CA ASP A 153 10.42 11.91 12.35
C ASP A 153 10.49 10.40 12.24
N MET A 154 9.33 9.74 12.13
CA MET A 154 9.29 8.29 11.94
C MET A 154 9.84 7.85 10.59
N ILE A 155 9.53 8.58 9.51
CA ILE A 155 10.06 8.30 8.17
C ILE A 155 11.59 8.39 8.17
N ILE A 156 12.17 9.42 8.81
CA ILE A 156 13.62 9.58 8.92
C ILE A 156 14.24 8.45 9.76
N ARG A 157 13.66 8.11 10.92
CA ARG A 157 14.14 6.99 11.76
C ARG A 157 14.12 5.65 11.04
N MET A 158 13.10 5.41 10.22
CA MET A 158 12.95 4.20 9.41
C MET A 158 13.55 4.32 8.01
N GLY A 159 14.26 5.43 7.71
CA GLY A 159 14.76 5.76 6.39
C GLY A 159 15.65 4.67 5.81
N PHE A 160 16.57 4.12 6.63
CA PHE A 160 17.44 3.02 6.22
C PHE A 160 16.65 1.80 5.75
N PHE A 161 15.58 1.46 6.47
CA PHE A 161 14.77 0.29 6.18
C PHE A 161 13.90 0.53 4.93
N LEU A 162 13.37 1.75 4.74
CA LEU A 162 12.70 2.15 3.50
C LEU A 162 13.63 2.01 2.29
N CYS A 163 14.88 2.47 2.42
CA CYS A 163 15.90 2.38 1.38
C CYS A 163 16.27 0.94 1.05
N ASP A 164 16.45 0.10 2.06
CA ASP A 164 16.78 -1.32 1.87
C ASP A 164 15.65 -2.08 1.17
N VAL A 165 14.37 -1.84 1.55
CA VAL A 165 13.21 -2.41 0.85
C VAL A 165 13.16 -1.93 -0.60
N HIS A 166 13.35 -0.62 -0.83
CA HIS A 166 13.38 -0.05 -2.18
C HIS A 166 14.48 -0.67 -3.06
N ARG A 167 15.71 -0.73 -2.56
CA ARG A 167 16.87 -1.28 -3.28
C ARG A 167 16.68 -2.75 -3.62
N GLN A 168 16.15 -3.57 -2.70
CA GLN A 168 15.82 -4.96 -3.01
C GLN A 168 14.77 -5.09 -4.12
N ILE A 169 13.72 -4.25 -4.11
CA ILE A 169 12.73 -4.25 -5.19
C ILE A 169 13.42 -3.90 -6.51
N GLN A 170 14.31 -2.91 -6.55
CA GLN A 170 15.06 -2.56 -7.76
C GLN A 170 15.97 -3.69 -8.26
N GLU A 171 16.67 -4.38 -7.34
CA GLU A 171 17.53 -5.50 -7.69
C GLU A 171 16.73 -6.68 -8.26
N LEU A 172 15.61 -7.03 -7.62
CA LEU A 172 14.70 -8.04 -8.12
C LEU A 172 14.07 -7.64 -9.45
N HIS A 173 13.65 -6.39 -9.59
CA HIS A 173 13.09 -5.83 -10.82
C HIS A 173 14.05 -6.06 -11.98
N LYS A 174 15.32 -5.65 -11.84
CA LYS A 174 16.37 -5.86 -12.86
C LYS A 174 16.54 -7.33 -13.24
N LYS A 175 16.44 -8.26 -12.28
CA LYS A 175 16.55 -9.71 -12.50
C LYS A 175 15.32 -10.30 -13.18
N GLN A 176 14.14 -9.75 -12.91
CA GLN A 176 12.85 -10.31 -13.33
C GLN A 176 12.34 -9.73 -14.65
N ILE A 177 12.67 -8.47 -15.00
CA ILE A 177 12.22 -7.83 -16.25
C ILE A 177 12.45 -8.69 -17.50
N PRO A 178 13.62 -9.29 -17.72
CA PRO A 178 13.86 -10.12 -18.91
C PRO A 178 12.87 -11.30 -19.05
N GLN A 179 12.30 -11.78 -17.95
CA GLN A 179 11.38 -12.93 -17.92
C GLN A 179 9.99 -12.59 -18.48
N TYR A 180 9.63 -11.31 -18.55
CA TYR A 180 8.35 -10.87 -19.12
C TYR A 180 8.40 -10.74 -20.64
N HIS A 181 9.57 -10.89 -21.27
CA HIS A 181 9.74 -10.79 -22.74
C HIS A 181 9.20 -9.49 -23.36
N GLY A 182 9.04 -8.44 -22.56
CA GLY A 182 8.46 -7.18 -23.03
C GLY A 182 6.95 -7.20 -23.25
N GLU A 183 6.27 -8.25 -22.81
CA GLU A 183 4.81 -8.40 -22.93
C GLU A 183 4.10 -7.74 -21.73
N PRO A 184 3.11 -6.87 -21.99
CA PRO A 184 2.29 -6.32 -20.92
C PRO A 184 1.53 -7.40 -20.16
N PHE A 185 1.34 -7.18 -18.86
CA PHE A 185 0.60 -8.11 -18.00
C PHE A 185 -0.31 -7.36 -17.02
N LEU A 186 -1.24 -8.10 -16.42
CA LEU A 186 -2.22 -7.55 -15.48
C LEU A 186 -1.84 -7.88 -14.04
N LEU A 187 -2.05 -6.89 -13.17
CA LEU A 187 -2.04 -7.03 -11.73
C LEU A 187 -3.33 -6.46 -11.15
N TYR A 188 -3.67 -6.90 -9.95
CA TYR A 188 -4.92 -6.55 -9.29
C TYR A 188 -4.67 -6.08 -7.87
N ARG A 189 -5.46 -5.08 -7.46
CA ARG A 189 -5.49 -4.62 -6.08
C ARG A 189 -6.91 -4.26 -5.68
N GLY A 190 -7.42 -4.88 -4.63
CA GLY A 190 -8.68 -4.48 -4.02
C GLY A 190 -8.46 -3.61 -2.79
N GLN A 191 -9.30 -2.59 -2.62
CA GLN A 191 -9.38 -1.82 -1.38
C GLN A 191 -10.73 -1.12 -1.27
N ARG A 192 -11.09 -0.69 -0.04
CA ARG A 192 -12.32 0.08 0.20
C ARG A 192 -11.99 1.55 0.34
N LEU A 193 -12.65 2.38 -0.46
CA LEU A 193 -12.44 3.82 -0.49
C LEU A 193 -13.60 4.57 0.12
N LEU A 194 -13.36 5.77 0.66
CA LEU A 194 -14.45 6.71 0.90
C LEU A 194 -15.08 7.09 -0.44
N LYS A 195 -16.41 7.28 -0.45
CA LYS A 195 -17.13 7.72 -1.65
C LYS A 195 -16.53 8.99 -2.26
N SER A 196 -16.12 9.94 -1.41
CA SER A 196 -15.46 11.17 -1.83
C SER A 196 -14.16 10.94 -2.60
N ASP A 197 -13.35 9.96 -2.18
CA ASP A 197 -12.07 9.67 -2.84
C ASP A 197 -12.27 8.86 -4.13
N PHE A 198 -13.24 7.95 -4.13
CA PHE A 198 -13.67 7.29 -5.37
C PHE A 198 -14.21 8.30 -6.39
N GLU A 199 -15.00 9.28 -5.97
CA GLU A 199 -15.49 10.34 -6.86
C GLU A 199 -14.36 11.17 -7.47
N LYS A 200 -13.26 11.41 -6.73
CA LYS A 200 -12.06 12.05 -7.29
C LYS A 200 -11.49 11.21 -8.42
N ILE A 201 -11.34 9.90 -8.24
CA ILE A 201 -10.86 9.00 -9.30
C ILE A 201 -11.80 9.05 -10.51
N ASN A 202 -13.11 8.88 -10.29
CA ASN A 202 -14.09 8.83 -11.37
C ASN A 202 -14.21 10.14 -12.17
N LYS A 203 -14.00 11.29 -11.52
CA LYS A 203 -13.98 12.61 -12.20
C LYS A 203 -12.68 12.90 -12.96
N ASN A 204 -11.60 12.16 -12.69
CA ASN A 204 -10.27 12.37 -13.27
C ASN A 204 -9.84 11.22 -14.17
N LYS A 205 -10.78 10.61 -14.92
CA LYS A 205 -10.42 9.68 -16.00
C LYS A 205 -9.45 10.35 -16.99
N GLY A 206 -8.44 9.62 -17.40
CA GLY A 206 -7.32 10.15 -18.19
C GLY A 206 -6.31 10.97 -17.39
N GLY A 207 -6.55 11.26 -16.10
CA GLY A 207 -5.58 11.87 -15.18
C GLY A 207 -4.62 10.86 -14.55
N LEU A 208 -3.79 11.31 -13.61
CA LEU A 208 -2.84 10.47 -12.91
C LEU A 208 -3.34 10.11 -11.51
N ILE A 209 -2.96 8.93 -11.03
CA ILE A 209 -3.07 8.51 -9.64
C ILE A 209 -1.71 8.02 -9.17
N SER A 210 -1.26 8.50 -8.01
CA SER A 210 -0.02 8.05 -7.38
C SER A 210 -0.33 7.27 -6.12
N PHE A 211 0.32 6.12 -5.95
CA PHE A 211 0.38 5.43 -4.67
C PHE A 211 1.69 5.81 -3.97
N ASN A 212 1.55 6.49 -2.84
CA ASN A 212 2.67 7.14 -2.16
C ASN A 212 3.51 6.13 -1.35
N ASN A 213 2.92 5.00 -0.97
CA ASN A 213 3.57 3.93 -0.22
C ASN A 213 4.04 2.81 -1.15
N PHE A 214 4.74 1.82 -0.61
CA PHE A 214 4.92 0.55 -1.31
C PHE A 214 3.55 -0.05 -1.64
N LEU A 215 3.38 -0.45 -2.90
CA LEU A 215 2.09 -0.87 -3.42
C LEU A 215 2.10 -2.38 -3.63
N SER A 216 1.40 -3.07 -2.74
CA SER A 216 1.16 -4.51 -2.80
C SER A 216 0.03 -4.82 -3.79
N THR A 217 0.29 -5.76 -4.69
CA THR A 217 -0.65 -6.21 -5.73
C THR A 217 -0.61 -7.73 -5.89
N SER A 218 -1.65 -8.30 -6.49
CA SER A 218 -1.76 -9.73 -6.76
C SER A 218 -1.84 -10.01 -8.26
N LYS A 219 -1.28 -11.12 -8.71
CA LYS A 219 -1.53 -11.66 -10.05
C LYS A 219 -2.95 -12.25 -10.19
N THR A 220 -3.60 -12.58 -9.07
CA THR A 220 -4.90 -13.24 -9.06
C THR A 220 -6.02 -12.24 -8.73
N ARG A 221 -6.95 -12.07 -9.68
CA ARG A 221 -8.08 -11.15 -9.54
C ARG A 221 -8.94 -11.43 -8.31
N ASP A 222 -9.24 -12.70 -8.05
CA ASP A 222 -10.12 -13.11 -6.94
C ASP A 222 -9.49 -12.84 -5.57
N VAL A 223 -8.17 -13.01 -5.46
CA VAL A 223 -7.42 -12.65 -4.24
C VAL A 223 -7.53 -11.16 -3.97
N ALA A 224 -7.36 -10.32 -4.99
CA ALA A 224 -7.54 -8.88 -4.86
C ALA A 224 -8.99 -8.51 -4.51
N LEU A 225 -9.98 -9.18 -5.11
CA LEU A 225 -11.40 -8.90 -4.90
C LEU A 225 -11.84 -9.05 -3.45
N ILE A 226 -11.28 -10.02 -2.72
CA ILE A 226 -11.53 -10.21 -1.27
C ILE A 226 -11.28 -8.93 -0.48
N TYR A 227 -10.31 -8.11 -0.88
CA TYR A 227 -9.97 -6.85 -0.21
C TYR A 227 -10.90 -5.69 -0.62
N ALA A 228 -11.46 -5.70 -1.82
CA ALA A 228 -12.46 -4.71 -2.25
C ALA A 228 -13.86 -5.00 -1.68
N ASP A 229 -14.19 -6.27 -1.47
CA ASP A 229 -15.54 -6.74 -1.12
C ASP A 229 -15.99 -6.35 0.30
N GLY A 230 -17.29 -6.48 0.59
CA GLY A 230 -17.92 -6.37 1.90
C GLY A 230 -18.16 -4.93 2.35
N VAL A 231 -18.35 -4.02 1.39
CA VAL A 231 -18.69 -2.62 1.65
C VAL A 231 -20.20 -2.43 1.70
N GLN A 232 -20.67 -1.77 2.75
CA GLN A 232 -22.10 -1.52 2.98
C GLN A 232 -22.45 -0.06 2.72
N GLU A 233 -23.65 0.20 2.21
CA GLU A 233 -24.08 1.54 1.78
C GLU A 233 -23.97 2.57 2.91
N ALA A 234 -24.25 2.10 4.14
CA ALA A 234 -24.19 2.90 5.37
C ALA A 234 -22.78 3.31 5.80
N THR A 235 -21.72 2.71 5.25
CA THR A 235 -20.34 3.03 5.65
C THR A 235 -19.77 4.27 4.96
N GLY A 236 -20.48 4.82 3.96
CA GLY A 236 -19.97 5.93 3.15
C GLY A 236 -18.73 5.56 2.32
N LYS A 237 -18.48 4.25 2.16
CA LYS A 237 -17.39 3.70 1.37
C LYS A 237 -17.92 2.99 0.12
N VAL A 238 -17.03 2.69 -0.81
CA VAL A 238 -17.24 1.78 -1.95
C VAL A 238 -16.06 0.81 -2.06
N GLY A 239 -16.31 -0.38 -2.58
CA GLY A 239 -15.26 -1.34 -2.93
C GLY A 239 -14.68 -0.98 -4.28
N VAL A 240 -13.36 -0.97 -4.40
CA VAL A 240 -12.68 -0.73 -5.67
C VAL A 240 -11.67 -1.84 -5.93
N LEU A 241 -11.81 -2.47 -7.09
CA LEU A 241 -10.80 -3.34 -7.70
C LEU A 241 -10.03 -2.53 -8.74
N PHE A 242 -8.77 -2.24 -8.47
CA PHE A 242 -7.86 -1.72 -9.48
C PHE A 242 -7.37 -2.87 -10.36
N GLN A 243 -7.59 -2.74 -11.66
CA GLN A 243 -7.00 -3.60 -12.68
C GLN A 243 -5.85 -2.82 -13.33
N MET A 244 -4.63 -3.30 -13.13
CA MET A 244 -3.40 -2.55 -13.39
C MET A 244 -2.66 -3.18 -14.56
N THR A 245 -2.60 -2.48 -15.68
CA THR A 245 -1.82 -2.89 -16.86
C THR A 245 -0.39 -2.42 -16.71
N ILE A 246 0.54 -3.37 -16.67
CA ILE A 246 1.96 -3.14 -16.50
C ILE A 246 2.68 -3.44 -17.80
N ASP A 247 3.37 -2.46 -18.35
CA ASP A 247 4.30 -2.68 -19.46
C ASP A 247 5.72 -2.80 -18.88
N PRO A 248 6.34 -3.99 -18.90
CA PRO A 248 7.66 -4.22 -18.32
C PRO A 248 8.78 -3.47 -19.05
N LYS A 249 8.52 -2.87 -20.22
CA LYS A 249 9.49 -2.02 -20.92
C LYS A 249 9.62 -0.63 -20.30
N GLN A 250 8.67 -0.22 -19.46
CA GLN A 250 8.70 1.07 -18.77
C GLN A 250 9.63 1.00 -17.55
N SER A 251 10.46 2.02 -17.33
CA SER A 251 11.41 2.05 -16.22
C SER A 251 10.99 2.94 -15.04
N SER A 252 9.87 3.66 -15.18
CA SER A 252 9.45 4.75 -14.28
C SER A 252 9.26 4.31 -12.83
N THR A 253 8.88 3.05 -12.62
CA THR A 253 8.65 2.48 -11.30
C THR A 253 9.19 1.06 -11.26
N SER A 254 10.03 0.76 -10.26
CA SER A 254 10.48 -0.60 -10.02
C SER A 254 9.43 -1.43 -9.28
N PHE A 255 9.26 -2.66 -9.73
CA PHE A 255 8.38 -3.65 -9.13
C PHE A 255 9.02 -5.03 -9.21
N ALA A 256 8.63 -5.92 -8.30
CA ALA A 256 9.10 -7.29 -8.32
C ALA A 256 8.07 -8.23 -7.73
N SER A 257 8.02 -9.46 -8.25
CA SER A 257 7.45 -10.56 -7.49
C SER A 257 8.35 -10.84 -6.29
N ILE A 258 7.76 -10.88 -5.11
CA ILE A 258 8.49 -11.06 -3.85
C ILE A 258 8.27 -12.43 -3.22
N ARG A 259 7.64 -13.37 -3.94
CA ARG A 259 7.28 -14.71 -3.44
C ARG A 259 8.42 -15.41 -2.70
N GLU A 260 9.64 -15.33 -3.21
CA GLU A 260 10.81 -16.01 -2.63
C GLU A 260 11.39 -15.30 -1.40
N LEU A 261 11.17 -14.00 -1.25
CA LEU A 261 11.72 -13.18 -0.16
C LEU A 261 10.68 -12.78 0.89
N SER A 262 9.40 -12.91 0.59
CA SER A 262 8.30 -12.56 1.48
C SER A 262 8.25 -13.48 2.69
N TYR A 263 7.78 -12.96 3.82
CA TYR A 263 7.36 -13.75 4.97
C TYR A 263 6.26 -14.75 4.58
N PHE A 264 5.40 -14.37 3.61
CA PHE A 264 4.30 -15.18 3.10
C PHE A 264 4.65 -15.78 1.72
N GLN A 265 5.46 -16.83 1.71
CA GLN A 265 5.98 -17.44 0.47
C GLN A 265 4.93 -18.12 -0.42
N GLN A 266 3.70 -18.29 0.09
CA GLN A 266 2.57 -18.84 -0.66
C GLN A 266 1.82 -17.76 -1.46
N GLU A 267 2.06 -16.48 -1.17
CA GLU A 267 1.40 -15.38 -1.86
C GLU A 267 2.15 -15.04 -3.16
N GLU A 268 1.42 -14.91 -4.27
CA GLU A 268 1.94 -14.41 -5.53
C GLU A 268 1.92 -12.88 -5.58
N GLU A 269 2.49 -12.28 -4.54
CA GLU A 269 2.56 -10.83 -4.38
C GLU A 269 3.58 -10.23 -5.35
N VAL A 270 3.16 -9.15 -6.02
CA VAL A 270 4.04 -8.23 -6.74
C VAL A 270 4.03 -6.90 -5.99
N LEU A 271 5.20 -6.50 -5.51
CA LEU A 271 5.39 -5.30 -4.73
C LEU A 271 6.05 -4.22 -5.59
N PHE A 272 5.39 -3.07 -5.68
CA PHE A 272 5.94 -1.87 -6.29
C PHE A 272 6.66 -1.03 -5.24
N SER A 273 7.74 -0.40 -5.67
CA SER A 273 8.39 0.67 -4.92
C SER A 273 7.40 1.80 -4.59
N MET A 274 7.70 2.56 -3.53
CA MET A 274 7.04 3.83 -3.23
C MET A 274 7.00 4.78 -4.43
N HIS A 275 5.95 5.61 -4.44
CA HIS A 275 5.69 6.62 -5.45
C HIS A 275 5.49 6.01 -6.85
N SER A 276 4.63 4.99 -6.92
CA SER A 276 4.23 4.37 -8.18
C SER A 276 3.05 5.13 -8.78
N VAL A 277 3.20 5.61 -10.02
CA VAL A 277 2.22 6.46 -10.70
C VAL A 277 1.54 5.72 -11.84
N PHE A 278 0.22 5.89 -11.96
CA PHE A 278 -0.61 5.26 -12.96
C PHE A 278 -1.51 6.28 -13.64
N ARG A 279 -1.80 6.04 -14.92
CA ARG A 279 -2.86 6.72 -15.67
C ARG A 279 -4.20 6.08 -15.34
N ILE A 280 -5.18 6.89 -14.94
CA ILE A 280 -6.56 6.44 -14.70
C ILE A 280 -7.23 6.20 -16.05
N GLY A 281 -7.67 4.97 -16.29
CA GLY A 281 -8.45 4.58 -17.45
C GLY A 281 -9.95 4.62 -17.18
N GLU A 282 -10.65 3.58 -17.61
CA GLU A 282 -12.10 3.48 -17.41
C GLU A 282 -12.48 3.06 -15.99
N VAL A 283 -13.65 3.54 -15.57
CA VAL A 283 -14.27 3.17 -14.30
C VAL A 283 -15.59 2.50 -14.62
N ARG A 284 -15.73 1.25 -14.20
CA ARG A 284 -16.90 0.40 -14.45
C ARG A 284 -17.48 -0.07 -13.12
N LYS A 285 -18.80 -0.25 -13.09
CA LYS A 285 -19.45 -0.92 -11.96
C LYS A 285 -19.41 -2.43 -12.20
N ILE A 286 -19.04 -3.21 -11.18
CA ILE A 286 -19.06 -4.67 -11.30
C ILE A 286 -20.52 -5.15 -11.17
N PRO A 287 -21.03 -5.98 -12.09
CA PRO A 287 -22.38 -6.52 -11.99
C PRO A 287 -22.61 -7.29 -10.68
N ASN A 288 -23.85 -7.30 -10.18
CA ASN A 288 -24.30 -8.04 -8.99
C ASN A 288 -23.84 -7.50 -7.62
N ASP A 289 -23.03 -6.43 -7.54
CA ASP A 289 -22.79 -5.69 -6.31
C ASP A 289 -22.97 -4.18 -6.55
N ASN A 290 -23.86 -3.55 -5.78
CA ASN A 290 -24.20 -2.15 -5.98
C ASN A 290 -23.08 -1.16 -5.61
N GLN A 291 -22.06 -1.59 -4.88
CA GLN A 291 -21.02 -0.72 -4.35
C GLN A 291 -19.60 -1.15 -4.73
N LEU A 292 -19.48 -2.04 -5.71
CA LEU A 292 -18.19 -2.54 -6.17
C LEU A 292 -17.90 -2.02 -7.58
N TYR A 293 -16.73 -1.40 -7.71
CA TYR A 293 -16.27 -0.79 -8.94
C TYR A 293 -14.94 -1.38 -9.37
N GLU A 294 -14.74 -1.47 -10.67
CA GLU A 294 -13.47 -1.78 -11.29
C GLU A 294 -12.90 -0.52 -11.91
N VAL A 295 -11.62 -0.23 -11.65
CA VAL A 295 -10.91 0.93 -12.18
C VAL A 295 -9.70 0.42 -12.95
N ASP A 296 -9.64 0.72 -14.24
CA ASP A 296 -8.45 0.44 -15.04
C ASP A 296 -7.37 1.46 -14.71
N LEU A 297 -6.16 0.96 -14.45
CA LEU A 297 -4.95 1.74 -14.28
C LEU A 297 -3.91 1.24 -15.29
N LYS A 298 -3.16 2.16 -15.90
CA LYS A 298 -2.00 1.83 -16.73
C LYS A 298 -0.75 2.43 -16.10
N LEU A 299 0.32 1.65 -15.95
CA LEU A 299 1.58 2.18 -15.45
C LEU A 299 2.07 3.30 -16.39
N THR A 300 2.52 4.41 -15.82
CA THR A 300 3.03 5.55 -16.61
C THR A 300 4.37 5.21 -17.24
N ALA A 301 4.52 5.52 -18.52
CA ALA A 301 5.80 5.43 -19.21
C ALA A 301 6.75 6.56 -18.78
N ASP A 302 8.04 6.40 -19.09
CA ASP A 302 9.08 7.39 -18.78
C ASP A 302 8.88 8.72 -19.53
N ASP A 303 8.22 8.67 -20.68
CA ASP A 303 7.90 9.80 -21.55
C ASP A 303 6.50 10.39 -21.29
N ASP A 304 5.85 10.01 -20.20
CA ASP A 304 4.55 10.55 -19.83
C ASP A 304 4.65 12.07 -19.61
N GLN A 305 4.14 12.84 -20.57
CA GLN A 305 4.30 14.29 -20.61
C GLN A 305 3.73 14.99 -19.37
N GLN A 306 2.63 14.49 -18.81
CA GLN A 306 2.03 15.08 -17.62
C GLN A 306 2.89 14.82 -16.38
N LEU A 307 3.40 13.60 -16.24
CA LEU A 307 4.30 13.25 -15.14
C LEU A 307 5.60 14.03 -15.23
N HIS A 308 6.21 14.14 -16.42
CA HIS A 308 7.44 14.91 -16.64
C HIS A 308 7.27 16.38 -16.24
N GLN A 309 6.23 17.04 -16.75
CA GLN A 309 5.92 18.43 -16.39
C GLN A 309 5.71 18.62 -14.88
N LEU A 310 5.12 17.62 -14.22
CA LEU A 310 4.88 17.69 -12.78
C LEU A 310 6.19 17.58 -12.00
N THR A 311 7.05 16.63 -12.36
CA THR A 311 8.37 16.44 -11.73
C THR A 311 9.26 17.66 -11.91
N ASP A 312 9.27 18.26 -13.10
CA ASP A 312 10.06 19.47 -13.38
C ASP A 312 9.59 20.65 -12.51
N ARG A 313 8.28 20.87 -12.40
CA ARG A 313 7.73 21.92 -11.54
C ARG A 313 8.09 21.73 -10.06
N ILE A 314 8.15 20.48 -9.58
CA ILE A 314 8.57 20.19 -8.20
C ILE A 314 10.03 20.61 -8.01
N ARG A 315 10.90 20.24 -8.95
CA ARG A 315 12.33 20.58 -8.91
C ARG A 315 12.57 22.08 -9.00
N GLU A 316 11.88 22.79 -9.90
CA GLU A 316 11.96 24.27 -10.00
C GLU A 316 11.57 24.95 -8.67
N ARG A 317 10.48 24.51 -8.03
CA ARG A 317 10.04 25.07 -6.75
C ARG A 317 11.00 24.80 -5.59
N CYS A 318 11.75 23.70 -5.65
CA CYS A 318 12.71 23.32 -4.63
C CYS A 318 14.11 23.94 -4.86
N CYS A 319 14.54 24.09 -6.11
CA CYS A 319 15.86 24.64 -6.46
C CYS A 319 15.91 26.17 -6.46
N CYS A 320 14.79 26.89 -6.61
CA CYS A 320 14.77 28.37 -6.58
C CYS A 320 14.83 29.01 -5.18
N ARG A 321 15.41 28.36 -4.17
CA ARG A 321 15.51 28.89 -2.80
C ARG A 321 16.93 28.94 -2.21
N TYR A 322 17.97 28.86 -3.03
CA TYR A 322 19.35 29.11 -2.60
C TYR A 322 20.01 30.20 -3.43
#